data_AF-A0A3B5MTJ0-F1
#
_entry.id   AF-A0A3B5MTJ0-F1
#
_cell.length_a   1.000
_cell.length_b   1.000
_cell.length_c   1.000
_cell.angle_alpha   90.00
_cell.angle_beta   90.00
_cell.angle_gamma   90.00
#
_symmetry.space_group_name_H-M   'P 1'
#
loop_
_entity.id
_entity.type
_entity.pdbx_description
1 polymer ?
#
loop_
_entity_poly.entity_id
_entity_poly.type
_entity_poly.pdbx_seq_one_letter_code
_entity_poly.pdbx_strand_id
1 'polypeptide(L)'
;MPSIPVVPENHNHLLAEFDCLDPLLSALRFDSGRLKCTCLAVSRKWLALGTSAGGLHLIQKEGWKQRLILTHKEGSITQVACCPHDEDFIAVATSQGLVVVWELQLERRGRPERVSVSSEHRGQNITALCWDTSTLRVFVGDSVGKVSCLRAGSSKLGKVLARMIQHNILLRRNGD
;
A
#
# COMPACT_ATOMS: atom_id res chain seq x y z
N MET A 1 -1.70 30.77 -27.91
CA MET A 1 -2.73 30.72 -26.85
C MET A 1 -2.75 29.31 -26.29
N PRO A 2 -2.67 29.09 -24.98
CA PRO A 2 -2.75 27.74 -24.43
C PRO A 2 -4.18 27.21 -24.62
N SER A 3 -4.30 26.02 -25.21
CA SER A 3 -5.58 25.34 -25.40
C SER A 3 -6.13 24.92 -24.03
N ILE A 4 -7.30 25.45 -23.67
CA ILE A 4 -8.02 25.00 -22.47
C ILE A 4 -8.43 23.55 -22.73
N PRO A 5 -8.01 22.58 -21.89
CA PRO A 5 -8.41 21.20 -22.06
C PRO A 5 -9.93 21.09 -21.88
N VAL A 6 -10.61 20.64 -22.94
CA VAL A 6 -12.05 20.37 -22.91
C VAL A 6 -12.26 19.15 -22.02
N VAL A 7 -12.85 19.36 -20.84
CA VAL A 7 -13.21 18.28 -19.91
C VAL A 7 -14.44 17.56 -20.47
N PRO A 8 -14.41 16.22 -20.66
CA PRO A 8 -15.57 15.47 -21.16
C PRO A 8 -16.74 15.53 -20.16
N GLU A 9 -17.96 15.68 -20.68
CA GLU A 9 -19.21 16.01 -19.94
C GLU A 9 -19.64 15.04 -18.82
N ASN A 10 -18.94 13.92 -18.61
CA ASN A 10 -19.30 12.88 -17.63
C ASN A 10 -18.37 12.80 -16.41
N HIS A 11 -17.68 13.89 -16.05
CA HIS A 11 -16.82 13.90 -14.85
C HIS A 11 -17.46 14.71 -13.72
N ASN A 12 -18.00 14.02 -12.72
CA ASN A 12 -18.59 14.63 -11.52
C ASN A 12 -17.56 15.11 -10.49
N HIS A 13 -16.27 14.79 -10.70
CA HIS A 13 -15.20 15.11 -9.77
C HIS A 13 -14.00 15.66 -10.54
N LEU A 14 -13.48 16.79 -10.06
CA LEU A 14 -12.32 17.48 -10.62
C LEU A 14 -11.20 17.40 -9.58
N LEU A 15 -10.11 16.71 -9.93
CA LEU A 15 -8.90 16.71 -9.11
C LEU A 15 -8.12 17.97 -9.47
N ALA A 16 -7.99 18.88 -8.51
CA ALA A 16 -7.19 20.08 -8.63
C ALA A 16 -6.07 20.05 -7.59
N GLU A 17 -4.87 20.42 -8.03
CA GLU A 17 -3.74 20.68 -7.14
C GLU A 17 -3.92 22.10 -6.58
N PHE A 18 -4.24 22.19 -5.28
CA PHE A 18 -4.47 23.47 -4.61
C PHE A 18 -3.17 24.09 -4.07
N ASP A 19 -2.14 23.27 -3.87
CA ASP A 19 -0.86 23.65 -3.28
C ASP A 19 0.30 22.94 -3.99
N CYS A 20 1.46 23.61 -4.08
CA CYS A 20 2.63 23.04 -4.72
C CYS A 20 3.15 21.80 -3.99
N LEU A 21 3.28 20.68 -4.70
CA LEU A 21 3.83 19.42 -4.16
C LEU A 21 5.36 19.41 -3.97
N ASP A 22 6.08 20.49 -4.30
CA ASP A 22 7.54 20.58 -4.15
C ASP A 22 8.08 20.18 -2.76
N PRO A 23 7.45 20.56 -1.62
CA PRO A 23 7.92 20.12 -0.31
C PRO A 23 7.83 18.59 -0.12
N LEU A 24 6.81 17.97 -0.70
CA LEU A 24 6.63 16.51 -0.67
C LEU A 24 7.67 15.83 -1.56
N LEU A 25 7.85 16.32 -2.78
CA LEU A 25 8.80 15.78 -3.75
C LEU A 25 10.25 15.93 -3.29
N SER A 26 10.59 17.07 -2.68
CA SER A 26 11.90 17.33 -2.08
C SER A 26 12.16 16.49 -0.82
N ALA A 27 11.17 16.33 0.07
CA ALA A 27 11.28 15.46 1.24
C ALA A 27 11.59 14.00 0.87
N LEU A 28 11.09 13.56 -0.29
CA LEU A 28 11.25 12.20 -0.81
C LEU A 28 12.42 12.04 -1.78
N ARG A 29 13.12 13.13 -2.13
CA ARG A 29 14.19 13.17 -3.15
C ARG A 29 13.76 12.63 -4.51
N PHE A 30 12.48 12.81 -4.87
CA PHE A 30 11.98 12.48 -6.20
C PHE A 30 12.51 13.43 -7.29
N ASP A 31 13.06 14.57 -6.89
CA ASP A 31 13.74 15.56 -7.72
C ASP A 31 14.97 15.03 -8.47
N SER A 32 15.63 13.98 -7.96
CA SER A 32 16.86 13.42 -8.52
C SER A 32 16.68 12.54 -9.77
N GLY A 33 15.45 12.22 -10.17
CA GLY A 33 15.12 11.38 -11.32
C GLY A 33 15.48 9.89 -11.20
N ARG A 34 16.27 9.49 -10.19
CA ARG A 34 16.69 8.10 -9.95
C ARG A 34 15.66 7.29 -9.16
N LEU A 35 14.91 7.94 -8.28
CA LEU A 35 13.85 7.33 -7.50
C LEU A 35 12.51 7.60 -8.18
N LYS A 36 11.69 6.56 -8.39
CA LYS A 36 10.35 6.71 -8.96
C LYS A 36 9.31 6.27 -7.95
N CYS A 37 8.26 7.07 -7.81
CA CYS A 37 7.07 6.68 -7.05
C CYS A 37 6.33 5.64 -7.87
N THR A 38 6.11 4.46 -7.31
CA THR A 38 5.49 3.32 -8.00
C THR A 38 4.07 3.06 -7.54
N CYS A 39 3.75 3.40 -6.30
CA CYS A 39 2.41 3.28 -5.73
C CYS A 39 2.24 4.21 -4.53
N LEU A 40 0.99 4.49 -4.16
CA LEU A 40 0.64 5.32 -3.03
C LEU A 40 -0.61 4.81 -2.34
N ALA A 41 -0.68 4.98 -1.02
CA ALA A 41 -1.88 4.78 -0.21
C ALA A 41 -2.01 5.90 0.81
N VAL A 42 -3.25 6.21 1.16
CA VAL A 42 -3.57 7.30 2.07
C VAL A 42 -4.45 6.77 3.20
N SER A 43 -4.11 7.13 4.43
CA SER A 43 -4.95 6.98 5.61
C SER A 43 -5.32 8.36 6.17
N ARG A 44 -5.98 8.40 7.33
CA ARG A 44 -6.27 9.67 8.00
C ARG A 44 -4.97 10.33 8.46
N LYS A 45 -4.03 9.56 9.02
CA LYS A 45 -2.73 10.00 9.56
C LYS A 45 -1.57 9.94 8.57
N TRP A 46 -1.56 8.99 7.63
CA TRP A 46 -0.41 8.69 6.79
C TRP A 46 -0.65 8.93 5.31
N LEU A 47 0.39 9.40 4.64
CA LEU A 47 0.62 9.21 3.21
C LEU A 47 1.74 8.18 3.07
N ALA A 48 1.41 7.01 2.53
CA ALA A 48 2.34 5.91 2.30
C ALA A 48 2.73 5.85 0.83
N LEU A 49 4.03 5.86 0.54
CA LEU A 49 4.56 5.92 -0.82
C LEU A 49 5.55 4.79 -1.06
N GLY A 50 5.28 3.98 -2.07
CA GLY A 50 6.20 2.95 -2.54
C GLY A 50 7.12 3.49 -3.61
N THR A 51 8.37 3.01 -3.60
CA THR A 51 9.38 3.44 -4.57
C THR A 51 9.92 2.28 -5.40
N SER A 52 10.50 2.63 -6.55
CA SER A 52 11.21 1.70 -7.42
C SER A 52 12.45 1.07 -6.77
N ALA A 53 13.01 1.69 -5.73
CA ALA A 53 14.16 1.18 -4.98
C ALA A 53 13.76 0.22 -3.84
N GLY A 54 12.48 -0.10 -3.68
CA GLY A 54 11.99 -0.94 -2.57
C GLY A 54 11.81 -0.19 -1.25
N GLY A 55 11.89 1.13 -1.25
CA GLY A 55 11.61 1.96 -0.07
C GLY A 55 10.12 2.29 0.04
N LEU A 56 9.54 2.07 1.22
CA LEU A 56 8.24 2.57 1.65
C LEU A 56 8.48 3.82 2.51
N HIS A 57 7.99 4.96 2.05
CA HIS A 57 8.07 6.22 2.78
C HIS A 57 6.73 6.51 3.44
N LEU A 58 6.73 6.73 4.75
CA LEU A 58 5.55 7.09 5.52
C LEU A 58 5.67 8.54 5.98
N ILE A 59 4.78 9.36 5.43
CA ILE A 59 4.71 10.79 5.71
C ILE A 59 3.48 11.03 6.55
N GLN A 60 3.68 11.66 7.70
CA GLN A 60 2.59 12.10 8.53
C GLN A 60 1.93 13.31 7.85
N LYS A 61 0.63 13.20 7.60
CA LYS A 61 -0.14 14.26 6.93
C LYS A 61 -0.16 15.54 7.75
N GLU A 62 -0.23 15.39 9.08
CA GLU A 62 -0.08 16.52 10.00
C GLU A 62 1.37 17.05 9.94
N GLY A 63 1.54 18.23 9.35
CA GLY A 63 2.84 18.90 9.19
C GLY A 63 3.75 18.32 8.11
N TRP A 64 3.27 17.40 7.27
CA TRP A 64 4.00 16.82 6.11
C TRP A 64 5.41 16.32 6.42
N LYS A 65 5.59 15.70 7.59
CA LYS A 65 6.91 15.20 8.04
C LYS A 65 7.07 13.74 7.67
N GLN A 66 8.18 13.42 7.00
CA GLN A 66 8.59 12.03 6.82
C GLN A 66 8.97 11.42 8.18
N ARG A 67 8.25 10.38 8.61
CA ARG A 67 8.43 9.75 9.93
C ARG A 67 9.20 8.44 9.84
N LEU A 68 8.90 7.63 8.84
CA LEU A 68 9.47 6.29 8.70
C LEU A 68 9.86 6.02 7.25
N ILE A 69 10.95 5.30 7.08
CA ILE A 69 11.36 4.70 5.81
C ILE A 69 11.58 3.21 6.08
N LEU A 70 10.76 2.36 5.47
CA LEU A 70 10.90 0.91 5.54
C LEU A 70 11.50 0.41 4.23
N THR A 71 12.57 -0.36 4.29
CA THR A 71 13.26 -0.83 3.09
C THR A 71 12.99 -2.31 2.83
N HIS A 72 12.75 -2.62 1.57
CA HIS A 72 12.55 -3.96 1.04
C HIS A 72 13.69 -4.26 0.07
N LYS A 73 14.28 -5.46 0.19
CA LYS A 73 15.34 -5.93 -0.69
C LYS A 73 14.78 -6.70 -1.88
N GLU A 74 13.50 -7.04 -1.82
CA GLU A 74 12.80 -7.94 -2.73
C GLU A 74 12.17 -7.20 -3.92
N GLY A 75 12.85 -6.15 -4.38
CA GLY A 75 12.47 -5.34 -5.53
C GLY A 75 11.64 -4.10 -5.21
N SER A 76 11.22 -3.41 -6.26
CA SER A 76 10.35 -2.24 -6.20
C SER A 76 9.03 -2.56 -5.50
N ILE A 77 8.49 -1.58 -4.76
CA ILE A 77 7.15 -1.72 -4.19
C ILE A 77 6.11 -1.51 -5.29
N THR A 78 5.20 -2.45 -5.49
CA THR A 78 4.19 -2.37 -6.56
C THR A 78 2.80 -2.01 -6.03
N GLN A 79 2.47 -2.41 -4.81
CA GLN A 79 1.22 -2.05 -4.14
C GLN A 79 1.48 -1.72 -2.68
N VAL A 80 0.70 -0.78 -2.16
CA VAL A 80 0.66 -0.46 -0.73
C VAL A 80 -0.79 -0.26 -0.33
N ALA A 81 -1.16 -0.70 0.87
CA ALA A 81 -2.48 -0.48 1.42
C ALA A 81 -2.39 -0.20 2.92
N CYS A 82 -2.90 0.96 3.35
CA CYS A 82 -3.07 1.29 4.76
C CYS A 82 -4.34 0.61 5.30
N CYS A 83 -4.30 0.05 6.51
CA CYS A 83 -5.49 -0.50 7.13
C CYS A 83 -6.46 0.65 7.52
N PRO A 84 -7.73 0.63 7.07
CA PRO A 84 -8.67 1.74 7.29
C PRO A 84 -9.06 2.01 8.75
N HIS A 85 -9.10 0.96 9.58
CA HIS A 85 -9.55 1.03 10.98
C HIS A 85 -8.41 1.02 11.99
N ASP A 86 -7.21 0.60 11.58
CA ASP A 86 -6.04 0.52 12.45
C ASP A 86 -4.81 1.04 11.71
N GLU A 87 -4.49 2.30 11.93
CA GLU A 87 -3.42 3.00 11.22
C GLU A 87 -2.01 2.56 11.63
N ASP A 88 -1.89 1.62 12.58
CA ASP A 88 -0.62 0.95 12.88
C ASP A 88 -0.29 -0.15 11.86
N PHE A 89 -1.23 -0.60 11.02
CA PHE A 89 -0.98 -1.67 10.05
C PHE A 89 -0.91 -1.18 8.59
N ILE A 90 0.16 -1.59 7.90
CA ILE A 90 0.36 -1.31 6.48
C ILE A 90 0.77 -2.58 5.74
N ALA A 91 0.09 -2.85 4.63
CA ALA A 91 0.41 -3.94 3.73
C ALA A 91 1.21 -3.43 2.53
N VAL A 92 2.19 -4.20 2.12
CA VAL A 92 3.12 -3.87 1.03
C VAL A 92 3.28 -5.09 0.14
N ALA A 93 3.24 -4.88 -1.17
CA ALA A 93 3.60 -5.87 -2.17
C ALA A 93 4.83 -5.42 -2.94
N THR A 94 5.73 -6.36 -3.26
CA THR A 94 6.91 -6.09 -4.09
C THR A 94 6.76 -6.69 -5.48
N SER A 95 7.59 -6.22 -6.42
CA SER A 95 7.62 -6.74 -7.80
C SER A 95 8.10 -8.18 -7.92
N GLN A 96 8.74 -8.73 -6.89
CA GLN A 96 9.08 -10.16 -6.82
C GLN A 96 7.94 -11.03 -6.28
N GLY A 97 6.77 -10.44 -6.00
CA GLY A 97 5.60 -11.15 -5.47
C GLY A 97 5.67 -11.44 -3.97
N LEU A 98 6.50 -10.70 -3.23
CA LEU A 98 6.51 -10.75 -1.76
C LEU A 98 5.43 -9.82 -1.20
N VAL A 99 4.65 -10.32 -0.25
CA VAL A 99 3.68 -9.54 0.51
C VAL A 99 4.18 -9.43 1.95
N VAL A 100 4.23 -8.22 2.48
CA VAL A 100 4.65 -7.95 3.86
C VAL A 100 3.59 -7.09 4.53
N VAL A 101 3.22 -7.47 5.74
CA VAL A 101 2.43 -6.62 6.62
C VAL A 101 3.34 -6.08 7.71
N TRP A 102 3.34 -4.76 7.85
CA TRP A 102 4.06 -4.03 8.87
C TRP A 102 3.12 -3.56 9.97
N GLU A 103 3.57 -3.67 11.21
CA GLU A 103 3.01 -2.98 12.36
C GLU A 103 3.96 -1.83 12.74
N LEU A 104 3.48 -0.60 12.67
CA LEU A 104 4.29 0.61 12.82
C LEU A 104 4.63 0.95 14.28
N GLN A 105 3.92 0.36 15.24
CA GLN A 105 4.13 0.53 16.68
C GLN A 105 4.06 2.00 17.14
N LEU A 106 3.11 2.79 16.61
CA LEU A 106 3.07 4.25 16.78
C LEU A 106 2.85 4.67 18.24
N GLU A 107 1.94 4.00 18.93
CA GLU A 107 1.59 4.31 20.32
C GLU A 107 2.63 3.80 21.33
N ARG A 108 3.43 2.79 20.95
CA ARG A 108 4.33 2.08 21.87
C ARG A 108 5.78 2.56 21.81
N ARG A 109 6.08 3.63 21.05
CA ARG A 109 7.47 4.07 20.74
C ARG A 109 8.38 2.92 20.29
N GLY A 110 7.78 1.88 19.70
CA GLY A 110 8.49 0.72 19.19
C GLY A 110 9.11 1.00 17.82
N ARG A 111 9.99 0.11 17.37
CA ARG A 111 10.40 0.11 15.96
C ARG A 111 9.34 -0.63 15.14
N PRO A 112 9.08 -0.21 13.89
CA PRO A 112 8.20 -0.95 13.01
C PRO A 112 8.64 -2.40 12.85
N GLU A 113 7.69 -3.34 12.89
CA GLU A 113 7.95 -4.77 12.80
C GLU A 113 7.21 -5.40 11.62
N ARG A 114 7.86 -6.36 10.95
CA ARG A 114 7.22 -7.20 9.92
C ARG A 114 6.43 -8.31 10.62
N VAL A 115 5.19 -8.02 10.97
CA VAL A 115 4.31 -8.97 11.67
C VAL A 115 3.92 -10.16 10.78
N SER A 116 3.96 -10.00 9.46
CA SER A 116 3.61 -11.09 8.53
C SER A 116 4.32 -10.94 7.20
N VAL A 117 4.74 -12.08 6.64
CA VAL A 117 5.42 -12.15 5.33
C VAL A 117 4.88 -13.35 4.58
N SER A 118 4.49 -13.16 3.32
CA SER A 118 4.07 -14.22 2.42
C SER A 118 4.80 -14.13 1.08
N SER A 119 5.27 -15.28 0.60
CA SER A 119 5.89 -15.46 -0.72
C SER A 119 5.02 -16.29 -1.67
N GLU A 120 3.72 -16.40 -1.37
CA GLU A 120 2.78 -17.22 -2.15
C GLU A 120 2.59 -16.77 -3.59
N HIS A 121 2.87 -15.50 -3.89
CA HIS A 121 2.76 -14.90 -5.22
C HIS A 121 4.13 -14.70 -5.87
N ARG A 122 5.17 -15.40 -5.38
CA ARG A 122 6.55 -15.21 -5.85
C ARG A 122 6.65 -15.37 -7.36
N GLY A 123 7.25 -14.39 -8.01
CA GLY A 123 7.41 -14.33 -9.47
C GLY A 123 6.17 -13.88 -10.23
N GLN A 124 5.06 -13.58 -9.54
CA GLN A 124 3.85 -13.01 -10.13
C GLN A 124 3.70 -11.54 -9.72
N ASN A 125 3.05 -10.76 -10.59
CA ASN A 125 2.77 -9.36 -10.29
C ASN A 125 1.52 -9.26 -9.41
N ILE A 126 1.66 -8.64 -8.24
CA ILE A 126 0.53 -8.40 -7.34
C ILE A 126 -0.26 -7.20 -7.87
N THR A 127 -1.54 -7.42 -8.16
CA THR A 127 -2.42 -6.43 -8.78
C THR A 127 -3.36 -5.76 -7.78
N ALA A 128 -3.61 -6.41 -6.64
CA ALA A 128 -4.53 -5.89 -5.62
C ALA A 128 -4.10 -6.28 -4.21
N LEU A 129 -4.26 -5.33 -3.28
CA LEU A 129 -4.21 -5.54 -1.83
C LEU A 129 -5.50 -4.98 -1.23
N CYS A 130 -6.25 -5.78 -0.50
CA CYS A 130 -7.49 -5.35 0.14
C CYS A 130 -7.53 -5.80 1.60
N TRP A 131 -7.77 -4.85 2.51
CA TRP A 131 -7.89 -5.15 3.93
C TRP A 131 -9.28 -5.66 4.28
N ASP A 132 -9.33 -6.76 5.02
CA ASP A 132 -10.46 -7.12 5.88
C ASP A 132 -10.17 -6.66 7.30
N THR A 133 -10.85 -5.60 7.70
CA THR A 133 -10.68 -4.96 9.01
C THR A 133 -11.38 -5.71 10.13
N SER A 134 -12.33 -6.60 9.81
CA SER A 134 -13.03 -7.40 10.83
C SER A 134 -12.14 -8.51 11.38
N THR A 135 -11.29 -9.12 10.53
CA THR A 135 -10.39 -10.21 10.94
C THR A 135 -8.91 -9.84 10.93
N LEU A 136 -8.59 -8.58 10.59
CA LEU A 136 -7.25 -8.01 10.46
C LEU A 136 -6.37 -8.85 9.51
N ARG A 137 -6.84 -8.97 8.26
CA ARG A 137 -6.17 -9.72 7.18
C ARG A 137 -6.12 -8.89 5.91
N VAL A 138 -5.19 -9.24 5.03
CA VAL A 138 -5.03 -8.65 3.71
C VAL A 138 -5.29 -9.72 2.68
N PHE A 139 -6.25 -9.49 1.80
CA PHE A 139 -6.41 -10.27 0.58
C PHE A 139 -5.46 -9.75 -0.49
N VAL A 140 -4.82 -10.68 -1.18
CA VAL A 140 -3.80 -10.40 -2.19
C VAL A 140 -4.25 -11.07 -3.48
N GLY A 141 -4.37 -10.30 -4.55
CA GLY A 141 -4.62 -10.80 -5.89
C GLY A 141 -3.38 -10.61 -6.78
N ASP A 142 -3.08 -11.59 -7.63
CA ASP A 142 -2.00 -11.49 -8.61
C ASP A 142 -2.49 -11.51 -10.07
N SER A 143 -1.55 -11.33 -10.99
CA SER A 143 -1.78 -11.28 -12.44
C SER A 143 -2.23 -12.58 -13.06
N VAL A 144 -2.11 -13.72 -12.36
CA VAL A 144 -2.60 -15.03 -12.83
C VAL A 144 -3.94 -15.40 -12.23
N GLY A 145 -4.55 -14.49 -11.46
CA GLY A 145 -5.87 -14.68 -10.86
C GLY A 145 -5.85 -15.48 -9.55
N LYS A 146 -4.69 -15.75 -8.96
CA LYS A 146 -4.60 -16.36 -7.64
C LYS A 146 -4.94 -15.32 -6.57
N VAL A 147 -5.78 -15.71 -5.62
CA VAL A 147 -6.08 -14.91 -4.43
C VAL A 147 -5.59 -15.65 -3.19
N SER A 148 -4.81 -14.95 -2.35
CA SER A 148 -4.42 -15.45 -1.02
C SER A 148 -4.87 -14.48 0.07
N CYS A 149 -4.76 -14.90 1.34
CA CYS A 149 -5.00 -14.02 2.48
C CYS A 149 -3.85 -14.11 3.49
N LEU A 150 -3.40 -12.96 3.99
CA LEU A 150 -2.32 -12.83 4.97
C LEU A 150 -2.84 -12.10 6.21
N ARG A 151 -2.78 -12.75 7.38
CA ARG A 151 -3.26 -12.16 8.65
C ARG A 151 -2.17 -11.35 9.32
N ALA A 152 -2.46 -10.12 9.74
CA ALA A 152 -1.50 -9.18 10.34
C ALA A 152 -1.14 -9.43 11.82
N GLY A 153 -1.55 -10.56 12.41
CA GLY A 153 -1.44 -10.81 13.86
C GLY A 153 -0.20 -11.61 14.27
N SER A 154 0.29 -11.36 15.50
CA SER A 154 1.51 -11.96 16.08
C SER A 154 1.65 -13.47 15.83
N SER A 155 2.83 -13.82 15.34
CA SER A 155 3.29 -15.11 14.84
C SER A 155 3.52 -16.20 15.90
N LYS A 156 2.54 -16.49 16.78
CA LYS A 156 2.57 -17.70 17.63
C LYS A 156 1.52 -18.76 17.29
N LEU A 157 0.51 -18.44 16.49
CA LEU A 157 -0.56 -19.38 16.11
C LEU A 157 -0.90 -19.33 14.61
N GLY A 158 0.01 -18.85 13.76
CA GLY A 158 -0.25 -18.65 12.33
C GLY A 158 0.16 -19.79 11.40
N LYS A 159 0.94 -20.78 11.88
CA LYS A 159 1.50 -21.83 11.02
C LYS A 159 0.51 -22.93 10.58
N VAL A 160 -0.75 -22.90 11.03
CA VAL A 160 -1.67 -24.07 10.86
C VAL A 160 -2.94 -23.76 10.06
N LEU A 161 -3.23 -22.51 9.67
CA LEU A 161 -4.51 -22.16 9.03
C LEU A 161 -4.40 -21.43 7.69
N ALA A 162 -3.32 -21.63 6.93
CA ALA A 162 -3.36 -21.43 5.47
C ALA A 162 -4.16 -22.57 4.82
N ARG A 163 -5.44 -22.67 5.19
CA ARG A 163 -6.40 -23.60 4.60
C ARG A 163 -7.07 -22.82 3.48
N MET A 164 -6.74 -23.17 2.24
CA MET A 164 -7.35 -22.64 1.03
C MET A 164 -8.87 -22.60 1.20
N ILE A 165 -9.42 -21.38 1.19
CA ILE A 165 -10.84 -21.16 0.97
C ILE A 165 -10.94 -20.52 -0.41
N GLN A 166 -11.20 -21.36 -1.42
CA GLN A 166 -11.73 -20.87 -2.70
C GLN A 166 -13.15 -20.38 -2.43
N HIS A 167 -13.32 -19.08 -2.18
CA HIS A 167 -14.61 -18.44 -2.41
C HIS A 167 -14.46 -17.56 -3.65
N ASN A 168 -15.30 -17.85 -4.65
CA ASN A 168 -15.55 -16.96 -5.78
C ASN A 168 -16.09 -15.64 -5.21
N ILE A 169 -15.22 -14.67 -4.96
CA ILE A 169 -15.64 -13.30 -4.67
C ILE A 169 -15.93 -12.65 -6.03
N LEU A 170 -17.18 -12.82 -6.45
CA LEU A 170 -17.79 -12.01 -7.49
C LEU A 170 -17.88 -10.59 -6.92
N LEU A 171 -16.98 -9.69 -7.35
CA LEU A 171 -17.10 -8.26 -7.06
C LEU A 171 -18.38 -7.75 -7.73
N ARG A 172 -19.48 -7.68 -6.97
CA ARG A 172 -20.64 -6.86 -7.32
C ARG A 172 -20.18 -5.41 -7.30
N ARG A 173 -20.13 -4.80 -8.48
CA ARG A 173 -20.26 -3.34 -8.64
C ARG A 173 -21.62 -2.95 -8.04
N ASN A 174 -21.61 -2.24 -6.91
CA ASN A 174 -22.70 -1.34 -6.52
C ASN A 174 -22.34 0.02 -7.13
N GLY A 175 -23.00 0.42 -8.21
CA GLY A 175 -24.04 1.47 -8.23
C GLY A 175 -23.43 2.66 -9.00
N ASP A 176 -24.07 3.32 -9.97
CA ASP A 176 -25.45 3.34 -10.47
C ASP A 176 -25.42 3.41 -12.01
#